data_AF-A0A0V0VU35-F1
#
_entry.id   AF-A0A0V0VU35-F1
#
_cell.length_a   1.000
_cell.length_b   1.000
_cell.length_c   1.000
_cell.angle_alpha   90.00
_cell.angle_beta   90.00
_cell.angle_gamma   90.00
#
_symmetry.space_group_name_H-M   'P 1'
#
loop_
_entity.id
_entity.type
_entity.pdbx_description
1 polymer ?
#
loop_
_entity_poly.entity_id
_entity_poly.type
_entity_poly.pdbx_seq_one_letter_code
_entity_poly.pdbx_strand_id
1 'polypeptide(L)'
;MSHQSGIRSSTELVQFFTSCKEGNVRLAKIKIQDEKLILACQFAVRSTWDKDYESYIEECLADEHACYILARLDTQPTSGFDWLFLSYISENAPVKEKMLYASTKATLKGEFGSGSVKYDFQVTQREEMDLHSLQRLINQKDAGGGPLTELEEQMKSTHVNQHCVNSFPGYETAVVRGVRFPVDQDALQNLCRLRDGEINYVQLSIDTLNEVIKLVTADNIPSNRISKWIPTKSPRYHFYAPKLTKAANVIIFIYSIPPNGCTVKERMLYSSCKGPFLDTVQQVVGLKVDRKIEIDSSEDVNDEFLIGEDISVKQHQKFSRPKGPKKQRGDPRIHKTPS
;
A
#
# COMPACT_ATOMS: atom_id res chain seq x y z
N MET A 1 -8.76 15.32 23.34
CA MET A 1 -8.67 16.22 24.51
C MET A 1 -9.32 15.49 25.69
N SER A 2 -8.57 14.64 26.39
CA SER A 2 -9.08 13.90 27.55
C SER A 2 -8.48 14.50 28.83
N HIS A 3 -9.34 14.88 29.78
CA HIS A 3 -8.99 15.34 31.14
C HIS A 3 -7.96 16.50 31.23
N GLN A 4 -8.19 17.59 30.50
CA GLN A 4 -7.36 18.79 30.63
C GLN A 4 -7.80 19.68 31.80
N SER A 5 -6.83 20.28 32.49
CA SER A 5 -7.06 21.23 33.59
C SER A 5 -7.72 22.54 33.16
N GLY A 6 -7.61 22.90 31.88
CA GLY A 6 -8.03 24.22 31.36
C GLY A 6 -7.02 25.34 31.60
N ILE A 7 -5.91 25.06 32.29
CA ILE A 7 -4.82 26.02 32.52
C ILE A 7 -4.18 26.42 31.17
N ARG A 8 -3.97 27.71 30.98
CA ARG A 8 -3.41 28.32 29.77
C ARG A 8 -2.09 29.02 30.07
N SER A 9 -1.28 29.22 29.02
CA SER A 9 -0.10 30.07 29.08
C SER A 9 -0.45 31.53 29.38
N SER A 10 0.35 32.16 30.22
CA SER A 10 0.31 33.61 30.39
C SER A 10 0.65 34.31 29.06
N THR A 11 0.19 35.55 28.90
CA THR A 11 0.49 36.35 27.70
C THR A 11 1.99 36.53 27.48
N GLU A 12 2.75 36.65 28.58
CA GLU A 12 4.21 36.74 28.57
C GLU A 12 4.85 35.44 28.05
N LEU A 13 4.34 34.28 28.48
CA LEU A 13 4.85 32.98 28.05
C LEU A 13 4.56 32.72 26.56
N VAL A 14 3.40 33.15 26.06
CA VAL A 14 3.07 33.06 24.63
C VAL A 14 3.99 33.95 23.78
N GLN A 15 4.31 35.15 24.25
CA GLN A 15 5.30 36.02 23.59
C GLN A 15 6.69 35.36 23.60
N PHE A 16 7.09 34.79 24.73
CA PHE A 16 8.35 34.05 24.86
C PHE A 16 8.45 32.87 23.90
N PHE A 17 7.37 32.10 23.67
CA PHE A 17 7.38 31.02 22.68
C PHE A 17 7.65 31.51 21.25
N THR A 18 7.29 32.75 20.94
CA THR A 18 7.64 33.36 19.65
C THR A 18 9.15 33.62 19.58
N SER A 19 9.74 34.15 20.65
CA SER A 19 11.20 34.35 20.77
C SER A 19 11.99 33.03 20.78
N CYS A 20 11.44 31.93 21.31
CA CYS A 20 12.07 30.61 21.23
C CYS A 20 12.28 30.16 19.77
N LYS A 21 11.37 30.51 18.87
CA LYS A 21 11.47 30.15 17.44
C LYS A 21 12.59 30.89 16.72
N GLU A 22 13.04 32.03 17.25
CA GLU A 22 14.17 32.80 16.71
C GLU A 22 15.52 32.12 16.96
N GLY A 23 15.59 31.18 17.92
CA GLY A 23 16.81 30.41 18.17
C GLY A 23 17.82 31.08 19.11
N ASN A 24 17.38 31.97 20.00
CA ASN A 24 18.27 32.58 21.01
C ASN A 24 18.21 31.87 22.37
N VAL A 25 17.16 31.08 22.60
CA VAL A 25 16.91 30.35 23.85
C VAL A 25 17.40 28.91 23.72
N ARG A 26 18.15 28.43 24.72
CA ARG A 26 18.61 27.05 24.83
C ARG A 26 17.74 26.22 25.75
N LEU A 27 17.40 26.76 26.92
CA LEU A 27 16.64 26.03 27.93
C LEU A 27 15.64 26.98 28.59
N ALA A 28 14.41 26.51 28.80
CA ALA A 28 13.37 27.25 29.49
C ALA A 28 12.66 26.36 30.49
N LYS A 29 12.51 26.86 31.71
CA LYS A 29 11.76 26.22 32.79
C LYS A 29 10.39 26.89 32.91
N ILE A 30 9.35 26.08 32.91
CA ILE A 30 7.95 26.53 32.98
C ILE A 30 7.31 25.86 34.19
N LYS A 31 6.63 26.67 35.01
CA LYS A 31 5.90 26.21 36.19
C LYS A 31 4.45 26.64 36.15
N ILE A 32 3.61 25.94 36.89
CA ILE A 32 2.22 26.33 37.11
C ILE A 32 2.16 27.11 38.42
N GLN A 33 1.75 28.38 38.35
CA GLN A 33 1.54 29.23 39.51
C GLN A 33 0.20 29.96 39.34
N ASP A 34 -0.63 29.96 40.38
CA ASP A 34 -1.95 30.62 40.38
C ASP A 34 -2.81 30.25 39.15
N GLU A 35 -2.86 28.95 38.82
CA GLU A 35 -3.62 28.38 37.70
C GLU A 35 -3.22 28.93 36.31
N LYS A 36 -1.99 29.41 36.17
CA LYS A 36 -1.41 29.86 34.90
C LYS A 36 -0.03 29.23 34.67
N LEU A 37 0.31 28.96 33.41
CA LEU A 37 1.68 28.60 33.07
C LEU A 37 2.51 29.88 32.94
N ILE A 38 3.63 29.91 33.67
CA ILE A 38 4.56 31.03 33.70
C ILE A 38 5.98 30.56 33.44
N LEU A 39 6.79 31.46 32.88
CA LEU A 39 8.22 31.25 32.70
C LEU A 39 8.92 31.43 34.05
N ALA A 40 9.63 30.41 34.53
CA ALA A 40 10.40 30.48 35.78
C ALA A 40 11.84 30.94 35.51
N CYS A 41 12.52 30.27 34.59
CA CYS A 41 13.92 30.54 34.24
C CYS A 41 14.13 30.36 32.73
N GLN A 42 15.06 31.12 32.16
CA GLN A 42 15.47 30.99 30.77
C GLN A 42 16.99 31.08 30.65
N PHE A 43 17.57 30.29 29.76
CA PHE A 43 18.99 30.25 29.49
C PHE A 43 19.26 30.42 28.00
N ALA A 44 20.23 31.28 27.68
CA ALA A 44 20.66 31.52 26.32
C ALA A 44 21.65 30.44 25.84
N VAL A 45 21.76 30.32 24.53
CA VAL A 45 22.71 29.43 23.85
C VAL A 45 24.13 29.90 24.11
N ARG A 46 25.01 28.98 24.54
CA ARG A 46 26.44 29.28 24.71
C ARG A 46 27.31 28.37 23.84
N SER A 47 26.98 27.09 23.79
CA SER A 47 27.78 26.07 23.11
C SER A 47 26.88 25.01 22.48
N THR A 48 27.32 23.75 22.47
CA THR A 48 26.55 22.58 22.06
C THR A 48 25.43 22.28 23.05
N TRP A 49 24.31 21.75 22.57
CA TRP A 49 23.14 21.45 23.40
C TRP A 49 23.48 20.57 24.61
N ASP A 50 24.34 19.55 24.45
CA ASP A 50 24.75 18.63 25.51
C ASP A 50 25.40 19.37 26.70
N LYS A 51 26.42 20.19 26.41
CA LYS A 51 27.19 20.94 27.41
C LYS A 51 26.36 22.04 28.07
N ASP A 52 25.56 22.74 27.27
CA ASP A 52 24.67 23.78 27.79
C ASP A 52 23.61 23.15 28.71
N TYR A 53 23.05 22.00 28.34
CA TYR A 53 22.06 21.29 29.13
C TYR A 53 22.62 20.88 30.50
N GLU A 54 23.79 20.23 30.51
CA GLU A 54 24.47 19.81 31.75
C GLU A 54 24.78 20.99 32.68
N SER A 55 25.12 22.16 32.12
CA SER A 55 25.43 23.36 32.91
C SER A 55 24.19 24.04 33.52
N TYR A 56 23.02 23.94 32.88
CA TYR A 56 21.81 24.68 33.28
C TYR A 56 20.78 23.84 34.03
N ILE A 57 20.82 22.52 33.91
CA ILE A 57 19.78 21.64 34.45
C ILE A 57 19.72 21.67 35.97
N GLU A 58 20.86 21.75 36.66
CA GLU A 58 20.91 21.75 38.13
C GLU A 58 20.20 22.97 38.73
N GLU A 59 20.41 24.15 38.14
CA GLU A 59 19.73 25.40 38.55
C GLU A 59 18.22 25.33 38.28
N CYS A 60 17.80 24.65 37.20
CA CYS A 60 16.39 24.44 36.92
C CYS A 60 15.70 23.49 37.91
N LEU A 61 16.43 22.50 38.43
CA LEU A 61 15.92 21.48 39.33
C LEU A 61 16.07 21.86 40.82
N ALA A 62 16.60 23.03 41.14
CA ALA A 62 16.68 23.52 42.51
C ALA A 62 15.26 23.75 43.08
N ASP A 63 14.98 23.08 44.20
CA ASP A 63 13.80 23.28 45.05
C ASP A 63 12.40 23.19 44.41
N GLU A 64 12.19 22.28 43.44
CA GLU A 64 10.86 22.06 42.87
C GLU A 64 10.41 20.59 42.81
N HIS A 65 9.14 20.38 43.13
CA HIS A 65 8.49 19.06 43.10
C HIS A 65 7.98 18.69 41.71
N ALA A 66 7.62 19.67 40.86
CA ALA A 66 7.23 19.43 39.48
C ALA A 66 7.47 20.67 38.61
N CYS A 67 7.97 20.46 37.39
CA CYS A 67 8.14 21.51 36.40
C CYS A 67 8.15 20.95 34.97
N TYR A 68 8.00 21.84 33.99
CA TYR A 68 8.29 21.51 32.59
C TYR A 68 9.58 22.18 32.14
N ILE A 69 10.38 21.46 31.37
CA ILE A 69 11.61 21.97 30.79
C ILE A 69 11.53 21.80 29.28
N LEU A 70 11.77 22.90 28.57
CA LEU A 70 11.96 22.94 27.13
C LEU A 70 13.45 23.13 26.87
N ALA A 71 14.10 22.15 26.25
CA ALA A 71 15.49 22.25 25.84
C ALA A 71 15.58 22.20 24.32
N ARG A 72 16.34 23.11 23.74
CA ARG A 72 16.53 23.20 22.29
C ARG A 72 17.73 22.35 21.88
N LEU A 73 17.52 21.49 20.88
CA LEU A 73 18.58 20.73 20.24
C LEU A 73 19.30 21.58 19.19
N ASP A 74 20.46 21.11 18.75
CA ASP A 74 21.21 21.73 17.65
C ASP A 74 20.72 21.29 16.27
N THR A 75 19.80 20.33 16.21
CA THR A 75 19.17 19.87 14.96
C THR A 75 18.08 20.84 14.50
N GLN A 76 18.09 21.14 13.20
CA GLN A 76 17.21 22.14 12.60
C GLN A 76 16.44 21.53 11.41
N PRO A 77 15.19 21.06 11.60
CA PRO A 77 14.32 20.64 10.50
C PRO A 77 13.86 21.83 9.64
N THR A 78 13.04 21.53 8.62
CA THR A 78 12.51 22.48 7.62
C THR A 78 11.78 23.71 8.19
N SER A 79 11.34 23.69 9.46
CA SER A 79 10.51 24.74 10.07
C SER A 79 11.00 25.19 11.46
N GLY A 80 12.31 25.25 11.67
CA GLY A 80 12.91 25.78 12.91
C GLY A 80 13.82 24.75 13.57
N PHE A 81 14.03 24.89 14.89
CA PHE A 81 14.85 23.97 15.68
C PHE A 81 14.02 22.83 16.26
N ASP A 82 14.65 21.68 16.48
CA ASP A 82 14.06 20.60 17.26
C ASP A 82 14.12 20.93 18.76
N TRP A 83 13.05 20.59 19.47
CA TRP A 83 12.95 20.75 20.91
C TRP A 83 12.73 19.42 21.62
N LEU A 84 13.36 19.31 22.77
CA LEU A 84 13.17 18.29 23.79
C LEU A 84 12.21 18.84 24.85
N PHE A 85 11.09 18.17 25.05
CA PHE A 85 10.12 18.48 26.09
C PHE A 85 10.28 17.47 27.24
N LEU A 86 10.60 17.97 28.44
CA LEU A 86 10.74 17.18 29.65
C LEU A 86 9.64 17.59 30.64
N SER A 87 8.89 16.62 31.11
CA SER A 87 7.91 16.79 32.19
C SER A 87 8.46 16.14 33.45
N TYR A 88 9.00 16.95 34.37
CA TYR A 88 9.52 16.47 35.64
C TYR A 88 8.41 16.51 36.70
N ILE A 89 8.11 15.37 37.31
CA ILE A 89 7.13 15.25 38.39
C ILE A 89 7.70 14.31 39.45
N SER A 90 8.24 14.85 40.54
CA SER A 90 8.81 14.08 41.64
C SER A 90 7.77 13.15 42.28
N GLU A 91 8.20 11.97 42.71
CA GLU A 91 7.34 11.06 43.49
C GLU A 91 6.92 11.64 44.85
N ASN A 92 7.71 12.56 45.40
CA ASN A 92 7.40 13.21 46.67
C ASN A 92 6.42 14.38 46.51
N ALA A 93 6.05 14.74 45.28
CA ALA A 93 5.11 15.83 45.02
C ALA A 93 3.70 15.51 45.56
N PRO A 94 2.96 16.51 46.07
CA PRO A 94 1.57 16.32 46.48
C PRO A 94 0.69 15.88 45.30
N VAL A 95 -0.29 15.02 45.57
CA VAL A 95 -1.15 14.42 44.54
C VAL A 95 -1.83 15.47 43.65
N LYS A 96 -2.28 16.58 44.25
CA LYS A 96 -2.89 17.70 43.52
C LYS A 96 -1.95 18.28 42.46
N GLU A 97 -0.67 18.45 42.79
CA GLU A 97 0.34 18.99 41.88
C GLU A 97 0.66 17.99 40.76
N LYS A 98 0.83 16.71 41.09
CA LYS A 98 1.00 15.63 40.08
C LYS A 98 -0.12 15.63 39.06
N MET A 99 -1.37 15.72 39.53
CA MET A 99 -2.54 15.79 38.66
C MET A 99 -2.55 17.06 37.80
N LEU A 100 -2.19 18.21 38.38
CA LEU A 100 -2.17 19.49 37.67
C LEU A 100 -1.15 19.48 36.52
N TYR A 101 0.08 19.02 36.79
CA TYR A 101 1.12 18.91 35.76
C TYR A 101 0.78 17.82 34.73
N ALA A 102 0.27 16.65 35.14
CA ALA A 102 -0.14 15.63 34.19
C ALA A 102 -1.26 16.11 33.23
N SER A 103 -2.27 16.82 33.76
CA SER A 103 -3.42 17.31 32.97
C SER A 103 -3.15 18.56 32.14
N THR A 104 -2.08 19.32 32.45
CA THR A 104 -1.72 20.57 31.75
C THR A 104 -0.68 20.35 30.64
N LYS A 105 0.10 19.26 30.70
CA LYS A 105 1.16 18.90 29.72
C LYS A 105 0.72 19.05 28.26
N ALA A 106 -0.44 18.51 27.90
CA ALA A 106 -0.94 18.54 26.53
C ALA A 106 -1.27 19.96 26.05
N THR A 107 -1.77 20.82 26.94
CA THR A 107 -2.07 22.22 26.63
C THR A 107 -0.79 23.01 26.36
N LEU A 108 0.21 22.87 27.23
CA LEU A 108 1.51 23.51 27.06
C LEU A 108 2.18 23.08 25.74
N LYS A 109 2.21 21.77 25.44
CA LYS A 109 2.77 21.25 24.19
C LYS A 109 2.03 21.77 22.95
N GLY A 110 0.70 21.90 23.03
CA GLY A 110 -0.12 22.47 21.97
C GLY A 110 0.14 23.97 21.76
N GLU A 111 0.30 24.73 22.83
CA GLU A 111 0.55 26.18 22.80
C GLU A 111 1.97 26.53 22.34
N PHE A 112 2.97 25.72 22.72
CA PHE A 112 4.34 25.86 22.23
C PHE A 112 4.44 25.53 20.72
N GLY A 113 3.76 24.47 20.29
CA GLY A 113 3.78 23.98 18.91
C GLY A 113 4.27 22.54 18.86
N SER A 114 3.32 21.60 18.78
CA SER A 114 3.62 20.16 18.80
C SER A 114 4.56 19.69 17.68
N GLY A 115 4.60 20.41 16.54
CA GLY A 115 5.48 20.11 15.42
C GLY A 115 6.96 20.47 15.65
N SER A 116 7.28 21.32 16.62
CA SER A 116 8.66 21.68 16.97
C SER A 116 9.27 20.72 18.01
N VAL A 117 8.43 19.95 18.71
CA VAL A 117 8.87 19.04 19.77
C VAL A 117 9.17 17.67 19.18
N LYS A 118 10.46 17.33 19.07
CA LYS A 118 10.92 16.03 18.54
C LYS A 118 10.82 14.92 19.58
N TYR A 119 11.28 15.20 20.80
CA TYR A 119 11.27 14.24 21.90
C TYR A 119 10.41 14.74 23.05
N ASP A 120 9.63 13.84 23.65
CA ASP A 120 8.74 14.11 24.77
C ASP A 120 8.95 13.01 25.82
N PHE A 121 9.57 13.38 26.93
CA PHE A 121 9.82 12.47 28.05
C PHE A 121 9.13 12.95 29.32
N GLN A 122 8.66 11.99 30.09
CA GLN A 122 8.16 12.21 31.44
C GLN A 122 9.10 11.53 32.40
N VAL A 123 9.56 12.29 33.38
CA VAL A 123 10.62 11.90 34.30
C VAL A 123 10.12 12.07 35.73
N THR A 124 10.34 11.06 36.56
CA THR A 124 9.91 11.07 37.97
C THR A 124 11.09 11.15 38.94
N GLN A 125 12.20 10.51 38.59
CA GLN A 125 13.43 10.51 39.38
C GLN A 125 14.36 11.64 38.93
N ARG A 126 15.10 12.22 39.87
CA ARG A 126 15.98 13.37 39.55
C ARG A 126 17.17 12.93 38.70
N GLU A 127 17.68 11.74 38.96
CA GLU A 127 18.83 11.11 38.31
C GLU A 127 18.55 10.76 36.83
N GLU A 128 17.27 10.70 36.44
CA GLU A 128 16.86 10.49 35.05
C GLU A 128 16.90 11.78 34.22
N MET A 129 17.04 12.94 34.86
CA MET A 129 17.20 14.24 34.19
C MET A 129 18.63 14.50 33.73
N ASP A 130 19.59 13.66 34.13
CA ASP A 130 20.99 13.74 33.73
C ASP A 130 21.16 13.54 32.23
N LEU A 131 22.21 14.14 31.66
CA LEU A 131 22.49 14.08 30.22
C LEU A 131 22.62 12.64 29.72
N HIS A 132 23.33 11.79 30.46
CA HIS A 132 23.53 10.38 30.10
C HIS A 132 22.20 9.61 30.03
N SER A 133 21.32 9.82 31.01
CA SER A 133 19.98 9.21 31.05
C SER A 133 19.13 9.66 29.86
N LEU A 134 19.18 10.95 29.52
CA LEU A 134 18.47 11.50 28.37
C LEU A 134 18.99 10.98 27.03
N GLN A 135 20.31 10.92 26.85
CA GLN A 135 20.90 10.36 25.62
C GLN A 135 20.47 8.91 25.40
N ARG A 136 20.39 8.11 26.48
CA ARG A 136 19.85 6.74 26.41
C ARG A 136 18.39 6.73 25.93
N LEU A 137 17.54 7.62 26.45
CA LEU A 137 16.13 7.73 26.06
C LEU A 137 15.97 8.18 24.60
N ILE A 138 16.79 9.14 24.15
CA ILE A 138 16.83 9.60 22.76
C ILE A 138 17.20 8.44 21.83
N ASN A 139 18.28 7.71 22.14
CA ASN A 139 18.72 6.56 21.35
C ASN A 139 17.65 5.45 21.28
N GLN A 140 16.96 5.18 22.39
CA GLN A 140 15.86 4.21 22.42
C GLN A 140 14.69 4.64 21.54
N LYS A 141 14.34 5.93 21.52
CA LYS A 141 13.29 6.47 20.65
C LYS A 141 13.68 6.42 19.18
N ASP A 142 14.92 6.79 18.85
CA ASP A 142 15.42 6.81 17.48
C ASP A 142 15.61 5.41 16.89
N ALA A 143 15.95 4.42 17.72
CA ALA A 143 16.08 3.02 17.30
C ALA A 143 14.75 2.41 16.80
N GLY A 144 13.60 3.04 17.09
CA GLY A 144 12.33 2.75 16.42
C GLY A 144 11.77 1.34 16.64
N GLY A 145 12.21 0.63 17.67
CA GLY A 145 11.77 -0.71 18.02
C GLY A 145 11.02 -0.72 19.35
N GLY A 146 9.69 -0.73 19.28
CA GLY A 146 8.89 -1.07 20.46
C GLY A 146 9.05 -2.56 20.80
N PRO A 147 8.74 -2.98 22.04
CA PRO A 147 8.63 -4.40 22.35
C PRO A 147 7.57 -5.00 21.43
N LEU A 148 7.99 -5.99 20.63
CA LEU A 148 7.11 -6.73 19.74
C LEU A 148 6.62 -7.98 20.46
N THR A 149 5.37 -8.33 20.23
CA THR A 149 4.83 -9.64 20.61
C THR A 149 5.35 -10.71 19.65
N GLU A 150 5.41 -11.97 20.10
CA GLU A 150 5.83 -13.10 19.26
C GLU A 150 5.04 -13.18 17.95
N LEU A 151 3.73 -12.87 18.01
CA LEU A 151 2.85 -12.85 16.84
C LEU A 151 3.22 -11.73 15.84
N GLU A 152 3.56 -10.54 16.34
CA GLU A 152 4.00 -9.43 15.48
C GLU A 152 5.35 -9.73 14.82
N GLU A 153 6.26 -10.40 15.54
CA GLU A 153 7.54 -10.85 14.98
C GLU A 153 7.34 -11.90 13.88
N GLN A 154 6.44 -12.87 14.10
CA GLN A 154 6.07 -13.87 13.09
C GLN A 154 5.43 -13.21 11.84
N MET A 155 4.52 -12.25 12.01
CA MET A 155 3.92 -11.53 10.88
C MET A 155 4.96 -10.71 10.09
N LYS A 156 5.90 -10.07 10.78
CA LYS A 156 6.98 -9.32 10.12
C LYS A 156 7.87 -10.24 9.28
N SER A 157 8.21 -11.41 9.82
CA SER A 157 9.04 -12.40 9.12
C SER A 157 8.36 -12.95 7.86
N THR A 158 7.07 -13.28 7.92
CA THR A 158 6.29 -13.77 6.77
C THR A 158 6.12 -12.72 5.67
N HIS A 159 5.85 -11.46 6.04
CA HIS A 159 5.76 -10.37 5.07
C HIS A 159 7.10 -10.16 4.33
N VAL A 160 8.23 -10.18 5.04
CA VAL A 160 9.57 -10.06 4.42
C VAL A 160 9.83 -11.23 3.46
N ASN A 161 9.53 -12.46 3.90
CA ASN A 161 9.71 -13.65 3.07
C ASN A 161 8.87 -13.61 1.78
N GLN A 162 7.62 -13.15 1.84
CA GLN A 162 6.78 -12.99 0.63
C GLN A 162 7.38 -11.99 -0.36
N HIS A 163 7.93 -10.87 0.15
CA HIS A 163 8.55 -9.86 -0.69
C HIS A 163 9.83 -10.36 -1.38
N CYS A 164 10.60 -11.21 -0.69
CA CYS A 164 11.76 -11.89 -1.28
C CYS A 164 11.35 -12.87 -2.37
N VAL A 165 10.29 -13.67 -2.18
CA VAL A 165 9.81 -14.63 -3.20
C VAL A 165 9.39 -13.92 -4.49
N ASN A 166 8.75 -12.75 -4.39
CA ASN A 166 8.36 -11.96 -5.56
C ASN A 166 9.54 -11.31 -6.31
N SER A 167 10.73 -11.24 -5.69
CA SER A 167 11.90 -10.56 -6.26
C SER A 167 12.84 -11.50 -7.03
N PHE A 168 12.60 -12.81 -7.01
CA PHE A 168 13.38 -13.77 -7.79
C PHE A 168 12.72 -14.05 -9.17
N PRO A 169 13.36 -13.67 -10.29
CA PRO A 169 12.89 -14.01 -11.63
C PRO A 169 13.18 -15.50 -11.88
N GLY A 170 12.26 -16.37 -11.45
CA GLY A 170 12.43 -17.82 -11.60
C GLY A 170 11.29 -18.63 -10.98
N TYR A 171 10.48 -18.04 -10.09
CA TYR A 171 9.26 -18.67 -9.61
C TYR A 171 8.08 -18.34 -10.55
N GLU A 172 8.08 -18.90 -11.76
CA GLU A 172 6.88 -18.99 -12.60
C GLU A 172 5.89 -20.08 -12.12
N THR A 173 6.10 -20.67 -10.95
CA THR A 173 5.28 -21.80 -10.45
C THR A 173 4.06 -21.36 -9.65
N ALA A 174 3.33 -20.36 -10.14
CA ALA A 174 1.93 -20.13 -9.76
C ALA A 174 0.96 -20.61 -10.86
N VAL A 175 1.44 -21.36 -11.85
CA VAL A 175 0.58 -22.16 -12.72
C VAL A 175 0.91 -23.62 -12.42
N VAL A 176 -0.08 -24.37 -11.93
CA VAL A 176 -0.02 -25.84 -11.85
C VAL A 176 0.51 -26.33 -13.21
N ARG A 177 1.62 -27.07 -13.23
CA ARG A 177 2.14 -27.66 -14.47
C ARG A 177 0.99 -28.42 -15.14
N GLY A 178 0.55 -27.93 -16.29
CA GLY A 178 -0.65 -28.44 -16.94
C GLY A 178 -0.52 -29.92 -17.32
N VAL A 179 -1.65 -30.58 -17.58
CA VAL A 179 -1.69 -31.99 -17.98
C VAL A 179 -1.55 -32.07 -19.50
N ARG A 180 -0.60 -32.85 -20.02
CA ARG A 180 -0.37 -32.96 -21.46
C ARG A 180 -0.97 -34.25 -22.01
N PHE A 181 -2.13 -34.12 -22.65
CA PHE A 181 -2.76 -35.22 -23.37
C PHE A 181 -2.26 -35.28 -24.83
N PRO A 182 -2.05 -36.48 -25.38
CA PRO A 182 -1.82 -36.66 -26.81
C PRO A 182 -3.01 -36.12 -27.61
N VAL A 183 -2.70 -35.46 -28.73
CA VAL A 183 -3.69 -34.97 -29.70
C VAL A 183 -3.78 -35.99 -30.83
N ASP A 184 -5.01 -36.38 -31.16
CA ASP A 184 -5.27 -37.32 -32.22
C ASP A 184 -4.82 -36.79 -33.60
N GLN A 185 -4.44 -37.69 -34.51
CA GLN A 185 -3.90 -37.31 -35.82
C GLN A 185 -4.93 -36.53 -36.66
N ASP A 186 -6.20 -36.96 -36.62
CA ASP A 186 -7.30 -36.29 -37.31
C ASP A 186 -7.52 -34.86 -36.81
N ALA A 187 -7.34 -34.64 -35.50
CA ALA A 187 -7.45 -33.31 -34.90
C ALA A 187 -6.29 -32.40 -35.35
N LEU A 188 -5.06 -32.90 -35.36
CA LEU A 188 -3.90 -32.15 -35.85
C LEU A 188 -4.04 -31.79 -37.33
N GLN A 189 -4.49 -32.74 -38.16
CA GLN A 189 -4.65 -32.49 -39.60
C GLN A 189 -5.68 -31.40 -39.87
N ASN A 190 -6.81 -31.38 -39.15
CA ASN A 190 -7.81 -30.33 -39.31
C ASN A 190 -7.34 -28.97 -38.75
N LEU A 191 -6.52 -28.95 -37.70
CA LEU A 191 -5.86 -27.71 -37.25
C LEU A 191 -4.87 -27.17 -38.30
N CYS A 192 -4.16 -28.03 -39.04
CA CYS A 192 -3.36 -27.60 -40.19
C CYS A 192 -4.24 -26.98 -41.29
N ARG A 193 -5.38 -27.60 -41.61
CA ARG A 193 -6.34 -27.05 -42.60
C ARG A 193 -6.91 -25.71 -42.17
N LEU A 194 -7.12 -25.52 -40.86
CA LEU A 194 -7.53 -24.22 -40.29
C LEU A 194 -6.42 -23.17 -40.42
N ARG A 195 -5.15 -23.53 -40.16
CA ARG A 195 -3.98 -22.67 -40.37
C ARG A 195 -3.87 -22.20 -41.82
N ASP A 196 -4.07 -23.14 -42.75
CA ASP A 196 -3.95 -22.89 -44.19
C ASP A 196 -5.20 -22.17 -44.76
N GLY A 197 -6.24 -21.98 -43.95
CA GLY A 197 -7.45 -21.23 -44.29
C GLY A 197 -8.49 -21.99 -45.11
N GLU A 198 -8.36 -23.31 -45.23
CA GLU A 198 -9.32 -24.17 -45.96
C GLU A 198 -10.67 -24.29 -45.21
N ILE A 199 -10.58 -24.40 -43.89
CA ILE A 199 -11.71 -24.44 -42.97
C ILE A 199 -11.63 -23.25 -42.02
N ASN A 200 -12.75 -22.90 -41.40
CA ASN A 200 -12.80 -21.76 -40.49
C ASN A 200 -13.20 -22.13 -39.05
N TYR A 201 -13.58 -23.38 -38.81
CA TYR A 201 -13.97 -23.85 -37.49
C TYR A 201 -13.52 -25.28 -37.23
N VAL A 202 -12.96 -25.52 -36.04
CA VAL A 202 -12.57 -26.84 -35.54
C VAL A 202 -13.05 -26.98 -34.10
N GLN A 203 -13.78 -28.05 -33.82
CA GLN A 203 -14.27 -28.40 -32.48
C GLN A 203 -13.60 -29.67 -31.99
N LEU A 204 -13.09 -29.62 -30.76
CA LEU A 204 -12.36 -30.70 -30.12
C LEU A 204 -13.00 -31.09 -28.78
N SER A 205 -12.88 -32.36 -28.44
CA SER A 205 -13.28 -32.91 -27.15
C SER A 205 -12.16 -33.72 -26.53
N ILE A 206 -12.04 -33.63 -25.21
CA ILE A 206 -11.20 -34.50 -24.41
C ILE A 206 -11.97 -35.79 -24.11
N ASP A 207 -11.40 -36.91 -24.53
CA ASP A 207 -11.83 -38.24 -24.11
C ASP A 207 -11.29 -38.51 -22.70
N THR A 208 -12.17 -38.54 -21.70
CA THR A 208 -11.79 -38.69 -20.29
C THR A 208 -11.45 -40.12 -19.89
N LEU A 209 -11.71 -41.11 -20.75
CA LEU A 209 -11.37 -42.52 -20.53
C LEU A 209 -10.00 -42.84 -21.11
N ASN A 210 -9.75 -42.39 -22.34
CA ASN A 210 -8.50 -42.66 -23.05
C ASN A 210 -7.44 -41.55 -22.87
N GLU A 211 -7.81 -40.43 -22.25
CA GLU A 211 -6.92 -39.29 -22.00
C GLU A 211 -6.30 -38.72 -23.28
N VAL A 212 -7.12 -38.61 -24.33
CA VAL A 212 -6.73 -38.15 -25.68
C VAL A 212 -7.64 -37.00 -26.12
N ILE A 213 -7.08 -36.01 -26.82
CA ILE A 213 -7.84 -34.92 -27.45
C ILE A 213 -8.27 -35.35 -28.85
N LYS A 214 -9.57 -35.48 -29.07
CA LYS A 214 -10.18 -35.97 -30.31
C LYS A 214 -10.92 -34.87 -31.07
N LEU A 215 -11.00 -35.03 -32.37
CA LEU A 215 -11.83 -34.20 -33.25
C LEU A 215 -13.30 -34.56 -33.08
N VAL A 216 -14.16 -33.54 -32.96
CA VAL A 216 -15.62 -33.71 -33.00
C VAL A 216 -16.14 -33.31 -34.37
N THR A 217 -15.84 -32.08 -34.79
CA THR A 217 -16.34 -31.50 -36.03
C THR A 217 -15.33 -30.52 -36.61
N ALA A 218 -15.20 -30.50 -37.93
CA ALA A 218 -14.48 -29.48 -38.69
C ALA A 218 -15.35 -29.04 -39.87
N ASP A 219 -15.68 -27.75 -39.96
CA ASP A 219 -16.55 -27.23 -41.02
C ASP A 219 -16.29 -25.74 -41.29
N ASN A 220 -16.95 -25.20 -42.33
CA ASN A 220 -16.98 -23.80 -42.68
C ASN A 220 -18.29 -23.14 -42.21
N ILE A 221 -18.26 -22.47 -41.05
CA ILE A 221 -19.41 -21.85 -40.40
C ILE A 221 -19.53 -20.36 -40.78
N PRO A 222 -20.73 -19.86 -41.13
CA PRO A 222 -20.96 -18.42 -41.32
C PRO A 222 -20.93 -17.66 -39.98
N SER A 223 -20.44 -16.42 -39.99
CA SER A 223 -20.11 -15.64 -38.78
C SER A 223 -21.20 -15.59 -37.69
N ASN A 224 -22.46 -15.49 -38.10
CA ASN A 224 -23.60 -15.37 -37.18
C ASN A 224 -24.19 -16.71 -36.66
N ARG A 225 -23.47 -17.84 -36.73
CA ARG A 225 -24.02 -19.15 -36.30
C ARG A 225 -23.21 -19.91 -35.27
N ILE A 226 -22.06 -19.40 -34.83
CA ILE A 226 -21.17 -20.11 -33.91
C ILE A 226 -21.84 -20.53 -32.59
N SER A 227 -22.75 -19.71 -32.04
CA SER A 227 -23.52 -20.01 -30.82
C SER A 227 -24.26 -21.35 -30.89
N LYS A 228 -24.71 -21.78 -32.07
CA LYS A 228 -25.40 -23.07 -32.27
C LYS A 228 -24.47 -24.28 -32.19
N TRP A 229 -23.17 -24.08 -32.41
CA TRP A 229 -22.17 -25.15 -32.44
C TRP A 229 -21.50 -25.37 -31.07
N ILE A 230 -21.76 -24.48 -30.11
CA ILE A 230 -21.32 -24.61 -28.73
C ILE A 230 -22.33 -25.47 -27.97
N PRO A 231 -21.95 -26.67 -27.49
CA PRO A 231 -22.87 -27.54 -26.78
C PRO A 231 -23.21 -26.98 -25.40
N THR A 232 -24.46 -27.18 -24.96
CA THR A 232 -24.96 -26.70 -23.65
C THR A 232 -24.81 -27.72 -22.51
N LYS A 233 -24.32 -28.93 -22.79
CA LYS A 233 -24.25 -30.03 -21.81
C LYS A 233 -22.85 -30.59 -21.58
N SER A 234 -21.86 -30.22 -22.40
CA SER A 234 -20.52 -30.81 -22.34
C SER A 234 -19.45 -29.78 -22.71
N PRO A 235 -18.29 -29.78 -22.04
CA PRO A 235 -17.25 -28.80 -22.31
C PRO A 235 -16.51 -29.13 -23.61
N ARG A 236 -16.04 -28.11 -24.32
CA ARG A 236 -15.38 -28.26 -25.63
C ARG A 236 -14.33 -27.18 -25.83
N TYR A 237 -13.34 -27.50 -26.67
CA TYR A 237 -12.46 -26.50 -27.24
C TYR A 237 -12.88 -26.21 -28.68
N HIS A 238 -12.80 -24.96 -29.06
CA HIS A 238 -13.11 -24.53 -30.41
C HIS A 238 -12.01 -23.61 -30.90
N PHE A 239 -11.64 -23.78 -32.17
CA PHE A 239 -10.86 -22.80 -32.89
C PHE A 239 -11.75 -22.22 -33.98
N TYR A 240 -11.82 -20.91 -34.02
CA TYR A 240 -12.67 -20.18 -34.95
C TYR A 240 -11.89 -19.05 -35.62
N ALA A 241 -11.93 -19.02 -36.94
CA ALA A 241 -11.34 -18.00 -37.78
C ALA A 241 -12.45 -17.24 -38.51
N PRO A 242 -12.97 -16.12 -37.96
CA PRO A 242 -14.00 -15.34 -38.63
C PRO A 242 -13.49 -14.83 -39.97
N LYS A 243 -14.25 -15.07 -41.04
CA LYS A 243 -13.97 -14.51 -42.37
C LYS A 243 -14.41 -13.04 -42.39
N LEU A 244 -13.66 -12.17 -41.70
CA LEU A 244 -13.90 -10.73 -41.75
C LEU A 244 -13.31 -10.13 -43.03
N THR A 245 -14.04 -9.21 -43.64
CA THR A 245 -13.67 -8.57 -44.89
C THR A 245 -12.39 -7.74 -44.70
N LYS A 246 -11.26 -8.25 -45.21
CA LYS A 246 -9.95 -7.58 -45.45
C LYS A 246 -9.11 -7.25 -44.20
N ALA A 247 -8.20 -8.17 -43.81
CA ALA A 247 -6.74 -7.92 -43.73
C ALA A 247 -5.96 -8.92 -42.85
N ALA A 248 -6.59 -9.70 -41.98
CA ALA A 248 -5.88 -10.74 -41.19
C ALA A 248 -6.80 -11.90 -40.81
N ASN A 249 -6.34 -13.14 -40.97
CA ASN A 249 -7.00 -14.33 -40.43
C ASN A 249 -6.73 -14.38 -38.92
N VAL A 250 -7.62 -13.77 -38.13
CA VAL A 250 -7.55 -13.82 -36.66
C VAL A 250 -8.00 -15.20 -36.19
N ILE A 251 -7.18 -15.90 -35.42
CA ILE A 251 -7.52 -17.21 -34.86
C ILE A 251 -7.94 -17.04 -33.41
N ILE A 252 -9.20 -17.36 -33.13
CA ILE A 252 -9.80 -17.27 -31.80
C ILE A 252 -9.91 -18.69 -31.24
N PHE A 253 -9.31 -18.91 -30.08
CA PHE A 253 -9.53 -20.10 -29.28
C PHE A 253 -10.64 -19.83 -28.26
N ILE A 254 -11.64 -20.70 -28.25
CA ILE A 254 -12.78 -20.62 -27.34
C ILE A 254 -12.79 -21.87 -26.48
N TYR A 255 -12.77 -21.69 -25.18
CA TYR A 255 -12.99 -22.74 -24.20
C TYR A 255 -14.41 -22.59 -23.65
N SER A 256 -15.31 -23.50 -24.04
CA SER A 256 -16.69 -23.49 -23.57
C SER A 256 -16.89 -24.50 -22.43
N ILE A 257 -17.36 -24.04 -21.28
CA ILE A 257 -17.75 -24.89 -20.14
C ILE A 257 -19.19 -24.59 -19.74
N PRO A 258 -20.17 -25.41 -20.16
CA PRO A 258 -21.53 -25.22 -19.71
C PRO A 258 -21.65 -25.32 -18.17
N PRO A 259 -22.44 -24.44 -17.52
CA PRO A 259 -22.59 -24.42 -16.06
C PRO A 259 -23.22 -25.73 -15.55
N ASN A 260 -24.09 -26.33 -16.35
CA ASN A 260 -24.80 -27.57 -16.04
C ASN A 260 -24.36 -28.70 -16.99
N GLY A 261 -24.31 -29.94 -16.50
CA GLY A 261 -24.04 -31.14 -17.31
C GLY A 261 -22.59 -31.63 -17.33
N CYS A 262 -21.62 -30.82 -16.86
CA CYS A 262 -20.22 -31.23 -16.76
C CYS A 262 -19.90 -31.81 -15.37
N THR A 263 -19.13 -32.90 -15.31
CA THR A 263 -18.59 -33.44 -14.06
C THR A 263 -17.40 -32.61 -13.57
N VAL A 264 -17.05 -32.70 -12.28
CA VAL A 264 -15.84 -32.04 -11.73
C VAL A 264 -14.58 -32.53 -12.45
N LYS A 265 -14.49 -33.84 -12.74
CA LYS A 265 -13.37 -34.45 -13.47
C LYS A 265 -13.21 -33.82 -14.85
N GLU A 266 -14.29 -33.69 -15.62
CA GLU A 266 -14.25 -33.06 -16.94
C GLU A 266 -13.82 -31.60 -16.87
N ARG A 267 -14.41 -30.80 -15.97
CA ARG A 267 -14.01 -29.39 -15.81
C ARG A 267 -12.51 -29.27 -15.51
N MET A 268 -12.01 -30.07 -14.56
CA MET A 268 -10.59 -30.04 -14.19
C MET A 268 -9.67 -30.46 -15.34
N LEU A 269 -10.03 -31.50 -16.10
CA LEU A 269 -9.24 -31.95 -17.25
C LEU A 269 -9.18 -30.89 -18.35
N TYR A 270 -10.31 -30.28 -18.72
CA TYR A 270 -10.32 -29.23 -19.73
C TYR A 270 -9.61 -27.94 -19.25
N SER A 271 -9.65 -27.58 -17.97
CA SER A 271 -8.87 -26.44 -17.48
C SER A 271 -7.37 -26.74 -17.47
N SER A 272 -6.99 -27.94 -17.03
CA SER A 272 -5.59 -28.33 -16.86
C SER A 272 -4.87 -28.63 -18.18
N CYS A 273 -5.59 -29.13 -19.19
CA CYS A 273 -5.01 -29.46 -20.50
C CYS A 273 -4.86 -28.25 -21.42
N LYS A 274 -5.56 -27.13 -21.17
CA LYS A 274 -5.63 -25.97 -22.06
C LYS A 274 -4.24 -25.41 -22.41
N GLY A 275 -3.41 -25.16 -21.40
CA GLY A 275 -2.07 -24.58 -21.59
C GLY A 275 -1.17 -25.48 -22.46
N PRO A 276 -0.85 -26.71 -22.00
CA PRO A 276 -0.01 -27.64 -22.75
C PRO A 276 -0.55 -28.00 -24.15
N PHE A 277 -1.88 -28.03 -24.30
CA PHE A 277 -2.52 -28.25 -25.60
C PHE A 277 -2.23 -27.10 -26.57
N LEU A 278 -2.44 -25.85 -26.15
CA LEU A 278 -2.14 -24.68 -26.98
C LEU A 278 -0.65 -24.59 -27.33
N ASP A 279 0.23 -24.93 -26.38
CA ASP A 279 1.68 -24.99 -26.64
C ASP A 279 2.01 -26.05 -27.69
N THR A 280 1.37 -27.22 -27.61
CA THR A 280 1.54 -28.31 -28.60
C THR A 280 1.05 -27.87 -29.98
N VAL A 281 -0.11 -27.22 -30.06
CA VAL A 281 -0.66 -26.68 -31.32
C VAL A 281 0.26 -25.64 -31.93
N GLN A 282 0.81 -24.73 -31.13
CA GLN A 282 1.75 -23.73 -31.62
C GLN A 282 3.08 -24.35 -32.07
N GLN A 283 3.61 -25.34 -31.35
CA GLN A 283 4.89 -25.99 -31.67
C GLN A 283 4.82 -26.94 -32.87
N VAL A 284 3.75 -27.75 -32.98
CA VAL A 284 3.63 -28.81 -33.99
C VAL A 284 2.93 -28.31 -35.25
N VAL A 285 1.83 -27.57 -35.09
CA VAL A 285 1.03 -27.07 -36.23
C VAL A 285 1.52 -25.69 -36.69
N GLY A 286 2.14 -24.90 -35.81
CA GLY A 286 2.50 -23.51 -36.10
C GLY A 286 1.30 -22.55 -36.07
N LEU A 287 0.17 -22.99 -35.52
CA LEU A 287 -1.05 -22.18 -35.44
C LEU A 287 -0.94 -21.23 -34.22
N LYS A 288 -0.77 -19.93 -34.50
CA LYS A 288 -0.74 -18.90 -33.46
C LYS A 288 -2.17 -18.46 -33.13
N VAL A 289 -2.53 -18.53 -31.85
CA VAL A 289 -3.83 -18.06 -31.36
C VAL A 289 -3.71 -16.58 -30.96
N ASP A 290 -4.51 -15.72 -31.59
CA ASP A 290 -4.51 -14.28 -31.33
C ASP A 290 -5.34 -13.92 -30.11
N ARG A 291 -6.45 -14.65 -29.89
CA ARG A 291 -7.36 -14.41 -28.77
C ARG A 291 -7.80 -15.70 -28.11
N LYS A 292 -7.81 -15.71 -26.78
CA LYS A 292 -8.29 -16.82 -25.95
C LYS A 292 -9.52 -16.34 -25.19
N ILE A 293 -10.64 -17.01 -25.36
CA ILE A 293 -11.92 -16.65 -24.74
C ILE A 293 -12.41 -17.86 -23.95
N GLU A 294 -12.89 -17.63 -22.74
CA GLU A 294 -13.55 -18.63 -21.92
C GLU A 294 -15.01 -18.22 -21.77
N ILE A 295 -15.93 -19.14 -22.07
CA ILE A 295 -17.37 -18.90 -22.02
C ILE A 295 -18.06 -20.02 -21.25
N ASP A 296 -19.12 -19.67 -20.55
CA ASP A 296 -20.01 -20.60 -19.86
C ASP A 296 -21.35 -20.80 -20.59
N SER A 297 -21.85 -19.74 -21.25
CA SER A 297 -23.05 -19.79 -22.09
C SER A 297 -22.74 -19.60 -23.57
N SER A 298 -23.55 -20.23 -24.44
CA SER A 298 -23.49 -20.00 -25.88
C SER A 298 -24.24 -18.75 -26.33
N GLU A 299 -25.05 -18.15 -25.46
CA GLU A 299 -25.85 -16.95 -25.73
C GLU A 299 -25.00 -15.67 -25.79
N ASP A 300 -23.84 -15.67 -25.13
CA ASP A 300 -22.93 -14.52 -25.06
C ASP A 300 -22.01 -14.40 -26.28
N VAL A 301 -22.11 -15.33 -27.24
CA VAL A 301 -21.19 -15.41 -28.38
C VAL A 301 -21.76 -14.73 -29.62
N ASN A 302 -21.49 -13.42 -29.72
CA ASN A 302 -21.75 -12.61 -30.91
C ASN A 302 -20.45 -12.25 -31.64
N ASP A 303 -20.53 -11.96 -32.93
CA ASP A 303 -19.37 -11.53 -33.74
C ASP A 303 -18.65 -10.32 -33.11
N GLU A 304 -19.40 -9.40 -32.50
CA GLU A 304 -18.88 -8.23 -31.79
C GLU A 304 -18.08 -8.61 -30.53
N PHE A 305 -18.53 -9.63 -29.78
CA PHE A 305 -17.81 -10.15 -28.62
C PHE A 305 -16.53 -10.89 -29.02
N LEU A 306 -16.60 -11.67 -30.10
CA LEU A 306 -15.47 -12.44 -30.63
C LEU A 306 -14.37 -11.57 -31.22
N ILE A 307 -14.75 -10.53 -31.99
CA ILE A 307 -13.84 -9.53 -32.56
C ILE A 307 -13.37 -8.56 -31.48
N GLY A 308 -14.19 -8.36 -30.43
CA GLY A 308 -13.94 -7.51 -29.26
C GLY A 308 -13.97 -6.03 -29.64
N GLU A 309 -14.48 -5.20 -28.75
CA GLU A 309 -14.15 -3.77 -28.80
C GLU A 309 -12.61 -3.68 -28.79
N ASP A 310 -12.02 -3.00 -29.78
CA ASP A 310 -10.65 -2.50 -29.66
C ASP A 310 -10.52 -1.95 -28.24
N ILE A 311 -9.57 -2.45 -27.46
CA ILE A 311 -9.30 -1.99 -26.10
C ILE A 311 -8.64 -0.60 -26.22
N SER A 312 -9.36 0.36 -26.79
CA SER A 312 -9.22 1.76 -26.48
C SER A 312 -9.60 1.85 -25.02
N VAL A 313 -8.58 1.78 -24.16
CA VAL A 313 -8.63 1.99 -22.72
C VAL A 313 -9.74 3.00 -22.43
N LYS A 314 -10.89 2.55 -21.93
CA LYS A 314 -11.99 3.44 -21.56
C LYS A 314 -11.38 4.41 -20.55
N GLN A 315 -11.07 5.62 -21.00
CA GLN A 315 -10.49 6.63 -20.14
C GLN A 315 -11.48 6.81 -19.01
N HIS A 316 -11.06 6.49 -17.80
CA HIS A 316 -11.91 6.64 -16.62
C HIS A 316 -12.35 8.10 -16.59
N GLN A 317 -13.66 8.33 -16.68
CA GLN A 317 -14.20 9.69 -16.62
C GLN A 317 -13.78 10.30 -15.30
N LYS A 318 -12.83 11.25 -15.34
CA LYS A 318 -12.37 11.96 -14.14
C LYS A 318 -13.46 12.95 -13.75
N PHE A 319 -14.02 12.78 -12.55
CA PHE A 319 -14.97 13.74 -12.00
C PHE A 319 -14.30 15.11 -11.88
N SER A 320 -14.98 16.17 -12.31
CA SER A 320 -14.44 17.53 -12.22
C SER A 320 -14.30 17.93 -10.75
N ARG A 321 -13.14 18.46 -10.36
CA ARG A 321 -12.95 19.05 -9.04
C ARG A 321 -13.94 20.21 -8.83
N PRO A 322 -14.44 20.45 -7.62
CA PRO A 322 -15.33 21.57 -7.33
C PRO A 322 -14.68 22.90 -7.73
N LYS A 323 -15.51 23.90 -8.08
CA LYS A 323 -15.03 25.25 -8.42
C LYS A 323 -14.27 25.83 -7.23
N GLY A 324 -13.07 26.35 -7.48
CA GLY A 324 -12.24 27.03 -6.49
C GLY A 324 -12.91 28.31 -5.93
N PRO A 325 -12.30 28.94 -4.91
CA PRO A 325 -12.87 30.12 -4.26
C PRO A 325 -13.15 31.26 -5.27
N LYS A 326 -14.38 31.80 -5.24
CA LYS A 326 -14.96 32.74 -6.24
C LYS A 326 -14.20 34.07 -6.43
N LYS A 327 -13.22 34.39 -5.59
CA LYS A 327 -12.47 35.67 -5.60
C LYS A 327 -10.96 35.44 -5.50
N GLN A 328 -10.41 34.44 -6.21
CA GLN A 328 -8.96 34.33 -6.36
C GLN A 328 -8.46 35.50 -7.23
N ARG A 329 -7.73 36.43 -6.63
CA ARG A 329 -7.01 37.49 -7.36
C ARG A 329 -5.62 36.97 -7.68
N GLY A 330 -5.36 36.68 -8.95
CA GLY A 330 -4.05 36.29 -9.48
C GLY A 330 -3.94 34.82 -9.89
N ASP A 331 -3.03 34.56 -10.82
CA ASP A 331 -2.77 33.22 -11.33
C ASP A 331 -2.11 32.32 -10.28
N PRO A 332 -2.34 30.98 -10.32
CA PRO A 332 -1.64 30.04 -9.46
C PRO A 332 -0.13 30.21 -9.59
N ARG A 333 0.54 30.47 -8.48
CA ARG A 333 2.00 30.59 -8.43
C ARG A 333 2.60 29.32 -7.86
N ILE A 334 3.72 28.90 -8.42
CA ILE A 334 4.53 27.83 -7.82
C ILE A 334 5.17 28.40 -6.55
N HIS A 335 4.79 27.86 -5.39
CA HIS A 335 5.51 28.13 -4.15
C HIS A 335 6.81 27.33 -4.14
N LYS A 336 7.86 27.87 -4.78
CA LYS A 336 9.21 27.34 -4.64
C LYS A 336 9.77 27.82 -3.30
N THR A 337 10.05 26.90 -2.39
CA THR A 337 10.93 27.20 -1.26
C THR A 337 12.37 27.28 -1.79
N PRO A 338 13.09 28.39 -1.61
CA PRO A 338 14.51 28.45 -1.94
C PRO A 338 15.25 27.38 -1.14
N SER A 339 16.17 26.69 -1.82
CA SER A 339 17.00 25.62 -1.27
C SER A 339 17.94 26.11 -0.18
#